data_AF-J7IYZ1-F1
#
_entry.id   AF-J7IYZ1-F1
#
_cell.length_a   1.000
_cell.length_b   1.000
_cell.length_c   1.000
_cell.angle_alpha   90.00
_cell.angle_beta   90.00
_cell.angle_gamma   90.00
#
_symmetry.space_group_name_H-M   'P 1'
#
loop_
_entity.id
_entity.type
_entity.pdbx_description
1 polymer ?
#
loop_
_entity_poly.entity_id
_entity_poly.type
_entity_poly.pdbx_seq_one_letter_code
_entity_poly.pdbx_strand_id
1 'polypeptide(L)' 'MDTKYYTTWEEYLAEHPELEGKPEQAIAPKIVKYEDAMFTFIMDLLL' A
#
# COMPACT_ATOMS: atom_id res chain seq x y z
N MET A 1 -0.06 -5.92 -16.70
CA MET A 1 -0.40 -6.27 -15.30
C MET A 1 -1.29 -5.17 -14.70
N ASP A 2 -2.13 -4.53 -15.52
CA ASP A 2 -3.01 -3.44 -15.05
C ASP A 2 -4.29 -4.05 -14.51
N THR A 3 -4.21 -4.53 -13.28
CA THR A 3 -5.42 -4.87 -12.53
C THR A 3 -5.67 -3.75 -11.55
N LYS A 4 -6.94 -3.43 -11.26
CA LYS A 4 -7.33 -2.41 -10.29
C LYS A 4 -6.70 -2.59 -8.89
N TYR A 5 -6.14 -3.76 -8.62
CA TYR A 5 -5.58 -4.16 -7.33
C TYR A 5 -4.06 -4.24 -7.34
N TYR A 6 -3.42 -3.86 -8.44
CA TYR A 6 -1.97 -3.86 -8.56
C TYR A 6 -1.51 -2.47 -8.98
N THR A 7 -0.80 -1.80 -8.07
CA THR A 7 -0.19 -0.49 -8.29
C THR A 7 1.28 -0.61 -7.92
N THR A 8 2.15 -0.08 -8.76
CA THR A 8 3.59 -0.06 -8.48
C THR A 8 3.93 1.03 -7.46
N TRP A 9 5.05 0.90 -6.78
CA TRP A 9 5.49 1.90 -5.80
C TRP A 9 5.70 3.29 -6.43
N GLU A 10 6.18 3.34 -7.68
CA GLU A 10 6.39 4.57 -8.44
C GLU A 10 5.06 5.28 -8.75
N GLU A 11 4.03 4.54 -9.13
CA GLU A 11 2.68 5.06 -9.35
C GLU A 11 2.04 5.53 -8.03
N TYR A 12 2.23 4.77 -6.94
CA TYR A 12 1.74 5.14 -5.61
C TYR A 12 2.38 6.44 -5.11
N LEU A 13 3.70 6.62 -5.28
CA LEU A 13 4.39 7.86 -4.91
C LEU A 13 3.94 9.06 -5.75
N ALA A 14 3.65 8.85 -7.04
CA ALA A 14 3.14 9.91 -7.91
C ALA A 14 1.75 10.43 -7.44
N GLU A 15 0.94 9.56 -6.84
CA GLU A 15 -0.35 9.93 -6.24
C GLU A 15 -0.21 10.47 -4.80
N HIS A 16 0.91 10.18 -4.13
CA HIS A 16 1.18 10.54 -2.74
C HIS A 16 2.48 11.35 -2.55
N PRO A 17 2.53 12.61 -3.04
CA PRO A 17 3.71 13.48 -2.91
C PRO A 17 4.10 13.76 -1.45
N GLU A 18 3.21 13.52 -0.47
CA GLU A 18 3.49 13.62 0.97
C GLU A 18 4.49 12.59 1.51
N LEU A 19 4.84 11.59 0.69
CA LEU A 19 5.84 10.57 1.00
C LEU A 19 7.20 10.88 0.38
N GLU A 20 7.28 11.89 -0.48
CA GLU A 20 8.52 12.31 -1.15
C GLU A 20 9.56 12.80 -0.13
N GLY A 21 10.77 12.25 -0.20
CA GLY A 21 11.87 12.55 0.73
C GLY A 21 11.87 11.75 2.04
N LYS A 22 10.90 10.86 2.26
CA LYS A 22 10.94 9.92 3.39
C LYS A 22 11.66 8.62 3.02
N PRO A 23 12.33 7.94 3.97
CA PRO A 23 13.09 6.72 3.66
C PRO A 23 12.15 5.59 3.23
N GLU A 24 12.15 5.28 1.93
CA GLU A 24 11.33 4.25 1.29
C GLU A 24 11.45 2.90 1.99
N GLN A 25 12.68 2.52 2.36
CA GLN A 25 12.99 1.27 3.06
C GLN A 25 12.25 1.12 4.41
N ALA A 26 11.83 2.22 5.03
CA ALA A 26 11.10 2.20 6.29
C ALA A 26 9.58 2.36 6.11
N ILE A 27 9.14 2.95 5.01
CA ILE A 27 7.72 3.27 4.75
C ILE A 27 7.05 2.19 3.93
N ALA A 28 7.67 1.73 2.85
CA ALA A 28 7.13 0.67 2.00
C ALA A 28 6.70 -0.57 2.82
N PRO A 29 7.53 -1.15 3.72
CA PRO A 29 7.09 -2.31 4.52
C PRO A 29 5.99 -1.98 5.52
N LYS A 30 5.84 -0.72 5.94
CA LYS A 30 4.75 -0.31 6.85
C LYS A 30 3.43 -0.21 6.10
N ILE A 31 3.44 0.38 4.90
CA ILE A 31 2.24 0.54 4.07
C ILE A 31 1.69 -0.84 3.70
N VAL A 32 2.55 -1.73 3.19
CA VAL A 32 2.15 -3.12 2.87
C VAL A 32 1.53 -3.81 4.08
N LYS A 33 2.14 -3.66 5.28
CA LYS A 33 1.58 -4.25 6.50
C LYS A 33 0.20 -3.70 6.86
N TYR A 34 -0.06 -2.41 6.65
CA TYR A 34 -1.38 -1.82 6.89
C TYR A 34 -2.41 -2.30 5.86
N GLU A 35 -2.03 -2.43 4.59
CA GLU A 35 -2.87 -2.98 3.54
C GLU A 35 -3.25 -4.44 3.83
N ASP A 36 -2.29 -5.27 4.19
CA ASP A 36 -2.52 -6.67 4.58
C ASP A 36 -3.46 -6.76 5.78
N ALA A 37 -3.24 -5.95 6.81
CA ALA A 37 -4.09 -5.94 8.00
C ALA A 37 -5.53 -5.51 7.67
N MET A 38 -5.71 -4.50 6.81
CA MET A 38 -7.01 -4.05 6.36
C MET A 38 -7.71 -5.12 5.50
N PHE A 39 -6.97 -5.79 4.63
CA PHE A 39 -7.48 -6.90 3.83
C PHE A 39 -7.95 -8.04 4.72
N THR A 40 -7.12 -8.50 5.66
CA THR A 40 -7.50 -9.54 6.64
C THR A 40 -8.74 -9.11 7.44
N PHE A 41 -8.77 -7.88 7.94
CA PHE A 41 -9.93 -7.37 8.68
C PHE A 41 -11.23 -7.42 7.87
N ILE A 42 -11.20 -7.02 6.59
CA ILE A 42 -12.39 -7.08 5.72
C ILE A 42 -12.80 -8.53 5.45
N MET A 43 -11.83 -9.42 5.21
CA MET A 43 -12.11 -10.83 4.97
C MET A 43 -12.70 -11.52 6.21
N ASP A 44 -12.22 -11.17 7.41
CA ASP A 44 -12.75 -11.67 8.68
C ASP A 44 -14.17 -11.17 8.98
N LEU A 45 -14.59 -10.01 8.43
CA LEU A 45 -15.97 -9.52 8.56
C LEU A 45 -16.95 -10.21 7.60
N LEU A 46 -16.44 -10.78 6.51
CA LEU A 46 -17.25 -11.44 5.47
C LEU A 46 -17.44 -12.95 5.73
N LEU A 47 -16.57 -13.54 6.56
CA LEU A 47 -16.61 -14.95 7.00
C LEU A 47 -17.38 -15.11 8.31
#